data_AF-A0A8J7XAG5-F1
#
_entry.id   AF-A0A8J7XAG5-F1
#
_cell.length_a   1.000
_cell.length_b   1.000
_cell.length_c   1.000
_cell.angle_alpha   90.00
_cell.angle_beta   90.00
_cell.angle_gamma   90.00
#
_symmetry.space_group_name_H-M   'P 1'
#
loop_
_entity.id
_entity.type
_entity.pdbx_description
1 polymer ?
#
loop_
_entity_poly.entity_id
_entity_poly.type
_entity_poly.pdbx_seq_one_letter_code
_entity_poly.pdbx_strand_id
1 'polypeptide(L)'
;MQRVVEKPWGKEITFAEESFYIGKILEVEKNKRLSYHYHEEKMETLFVINGKIHCIIEDIEYIFETGKTLRFEPGIKHRIEALEASILVEVSTIEEVSTRVEDDFGRIDFGCIFAEKRGNRNNGPVFYCRKPSRVDQIRLCVRKCGDFQPREQLERAAQCFKG
;
A
#
# COMPACT_ATOMS: atom_id res chain seq x y z
N MET A 1 0.18 -14.87 -22.12
CA MET A 1 1.35 -15.44 -21.40
C MET A 1 1.20 -15.08 -19.93
N GLN A 2 1.40 -16.02 -19.01
CA GLN A 2 1.32 -15.72 -17.57
C GLN A 2 2.47 -14.80 -17.12
N ARG A 3 2.21 -13.90 -16.16
CA ARG A 3 3.19 -13.01 -15.54
C ARG A 3 3.29 -13.31 -14.05
N VAL A 4 4.50 -13.56 -13.55
CA VAL A 4 4.76 -13.84 -12.13
C VAL A 4 5.57 -12.68 -11.54
N VAL A 5 5.15 -12.19 -10.38
CA VAL A 5 5.82 -11.11 -9.64
C VAL A 5 6.02 -11.56 -8.20
N GLU A 6 7.28 -11.68 -7.79
CA GLU A 6 7.63 -11.92 -6.38
C GLU A 6 7.30 -10.69 -5.55
N LYS A 7 6.74 -10.92 -4.36
CA LYS A 7 6.31 -9.89 -3.41
C LYS A 7 6.88 -10.21 -2.03
N PRO A 8 7.05 -9.22 -1.15
CA PRO A 8 7.53 -9.48 0.21
C PRO A 8 6.63 -10.39 1.07
N TRP A 9 5.40 -10.66 0.62
CA TRP A 9 4.41 -11.52 1.26
C TRP A 9 4.24 -12.90 0.58
N GLY A 10 4.97 -13.18 -0.50
CA GLY A 10 4.80 -14.36 -1.34
C GLY A 10 4.90 -13.99 -2.82
N LYS A 11 3.91 -14.34 -3.64
CA LYS A 11 3.94 -13.97 -5.07
C LYS A 11 2.56 -13.79 -5.67
N GLU A 12 2.54 -13.03 -6.75
CA GLU A 12 1.37 -12.74 -7.57
C GLU A 12 1.56 -13.34 -8.95
N ILE A 13 0.60 -14.14 -9.41
CA ILE A 13 0.58 -14.71 -10.76
C ILE A 13 -0.62 -14.13 -11.50
N THR A 14 -0.38 -13.27 -12.49
CA THR A 14 -1.42 -12.83 -13.42
C THR A 14 -1.56 -13.89 -14.53
N PHE A 15 -2.71 -14.55 -14.59
CA PHE A 15 -2.99 -15.57 -15.61
C PHE A 15 -3.93 -15.07 -16.72
N ALA A 16 -4.69 -14.01 -16.45
CA ALA A 16 -5.52 -13.31 -17.43
C ALA A 16 -5.39 -11.80 -17.24
N GLU A 17 -5.23 -11.06 -18.33
CA GLU A 17 -5.10 -9.60 -18.36
C GLU A 17 -5.68 -9.14 -19.70
N GLU A 18 -7.00 -8.95 -19.71
CA GLU A 18 -7.76 -8.53 -20.88
C GLU A 18 -8.16 -7.06 -20.75
N SER A 19 -8.93 -6.51 -21.69
CA SER A 19 -9.35 -5.09 -21.67
C SER A 19 -10.45 -4.76 -20.66
N PHE A 20 -11.12 -5.75 -20.09
CA PHE A 20 -12.21 -5.55 -19.13
C PHE A 20 -12.05 -6.33 -17.82
N TYR A 21 -11.09 -7.26 -17.71
CA TYR A 21 -10.87 -8.02 -16.49
C TYR A 21 -9.43 -8.48 -16.33
N ILE A 22 -9.07 -8.73 -15.07
CA ILE A 22 -7.81 -9.35 -14.66
C ILE A 22 -8.12 -10.57 -13.81
N GLY A 23 -7.34 -11.63 -14.02
CA GLY A 23 -7.34 -12.83 -13.21
C GLY A 23 -5.97 -13.05 -12.58
N LYS A 24 -5.94 -13.17 -11.25
CA LYS A 24 -4.71 -13.40 -10.49
C LYS A 24 -4.81 -14.60 -9.55
N ILE A 25 -3.67 -15.23 -9.32
CA ILE A 25 -3.46 -16.13 -8.18
C ILE A 25 -2.53 -15.41 -7.21
N LEU A 26 -2.95 -15.32 -5.96
CA LEU A 26 -2.15 -14.78 -4.86
C LEU A 26 -1.70 -15.96 -4.00
N GLU A 27 -0.40 -16.23 -3.97
CA GLU A 27 0.19 -17.18 -3.03
C GLU A 27 0.82 -16.38 -1.89
N VAL A 28 0.21 -16.46 -0.71
CA VAL A 28 0.61 -15.69 0.47
C VAL A 28 1.23 -16.64 1.49
N GLU A 29 2.46 -16.34 1.90
CA GLU A 29 3.17 -17.13 2.90
C GLU A 29 2.56 -16.95 4.29
N LYS A 30 2.71 -17.97 5.14
CA LYS A 30 2.22 -17.93 6.52
C LYS A 30 2.76 -16.70 7.29
N ASN A 31 1.88 -16.04 8.04
CA ASN A 31 2.13 -14.84 8.82
C ASN A 31 2.60 -13.63 7.98
N LYS A 32 2.31 -13.63 6.68
CA LYS A 32 2.50 -12.47 5.81
C LYS A 32 1.15 -11.87 5.45
N ARG A 33 1.17 -10.57 5.16
CA ARG A 33 -0.01 -9.81 4.80
C ARG A 33 0.24 -8.83 3.68
N LEU A 34 -0.84 -8.54 2.96
CA LEU A 34 -0.88 -7.50 1.94
C LEU A 34 -1.00 -6.12 2.63
N SER A 35 -0.78 -5.06 1.86
CA SER A 35 -1.05 -3.69 2.31
C SER A 35 -2.53 -3.55 2.70
N TYR A 36 -2.83 -2.68 3.66
CA TYR A 36 -4.19 -2.20 3.84
C TYR A 36 -4.44 -1.13 2.80
N HIS A 37 -5.39 -1.38 1.91
CA HIS A 37 -5.57 -0.56 0.72
C HIS A 37 -7.02 -0.60 0.24
N TYR A 38 -7.33 0.27 -0.71
CA TYR A 38 -8.58 0.26 -1.43
C TYR A 38 -8.34 0.61 -2.91
N HIS A 39 -9.36 0.33 -3.70
CA HIS A 39 -9.44 0.56 -5.13
C HIS A 39 -10.46 1.66 -5.40
N GLU A 40 -10.15 2.67 -6.22
CA GLU A 40 -11.10 3.76 -6.51
C GLU A 40 -12.16 3.33 -7.51
N GLU A 41 -11.78 2.47 -8.46
CA GLU A 41 -12.65 2.03 -9.56
C GLU A 41 -12.80 0.51 -9.64
N LYS A 42 -11.80 -0.25 -9.16
CA LYS A 42 -11.84 -1.71 -9.28
C LYS A 42 -12.87 -2.33 -8.34
N MET A 43 -13.70 -3.19 -8.91
CA MET A 43 -14.46 -4.20 -8.20
C MET A 43 -13.69 -5.51 -8.28
N GLU A 44 -13.55 -6.20 -7.16
CA GLU A 44 -12.80 -7.44 -7.08
C GLU A 44 -13.55 -8.52 -6.29
N THR A 45 -13.30 -9.76 -6.68
CA THR A 45 -13.82 -10.94 -6.02
C THR A 45 -12.68 -11.91 -5.82
N LEU A 46 -12.47 -12.33 -4.57
CA LEU A 46 -11.47 -13.30 -4.20
C LEU A 46 -12.12 -14.59 -3.72
N PHE A 47 -11.51 -15.71 -4.06
CA PHE A 47 -11.91 -17.03 -3.59
C PHE A 47 -10.73 -17.72 -2.92
N VAL A 48 -10.94 -18.20 -1.69
CA VAL A 48 -9.91 -18.93 -0.93
C VAL A 48 -9.86 -20.36 -1.45
N ILE A 49 -8.88 -20.66 -2.31
CA ILE A 49 -8.67 -21.99 -2.88
C ILE A 49 -8.12 -22.94 -1.82
N ASN A 50 -7.19 -22.46 -1.02
CA ASN A 50 -6.55 -23.24 0.02
C ASN A 50 -6.06 -22.33 1.14
N GLY A 51 -6.10 -22.82 2.37
CA GLY A 51 -5.57 -22.15 3.54
C GLY A 51 -6.65 -21.45 4.37
N LYS A 52 -6.16 -20.57 5.25
CA LYS A 52 -6.92 -19.81 6.24
C LYS A 52 -6.35 -18.41 6.35
N ILE A 53 -7.23 -17.43 6.19
CA ILE A 53 -6.87 -16.01 6.15
C ILE A 53 -7.60 -15.22 7.24
N HIS A 54 -6.91 -14.21 7.74
CA HIS A 54 -7.48 -13.12 8.50
C HIS A 54 -7.65 -11.92 7.56
N CYS A 55 -8.84 -11.35 7.53
CA CYS A 55 -9.15 -10.20 6.70
C CYS A 55 -9.63 -9.05 7.57
N ILE A 56 -9.10 -7.86 7.31
CA ILE A 56 -9.63 -6.61 7.81
C ILE A 56 -10.42 -5.98 6.67
N ILE A 57 -11.69 -5.66 6.88
CA ILE A 57 -12.59 -5.04 5.89
C ILE A 57 -13.30 -3.89 6.58
N GLU A 58 -13.10 -2.66 6.11
CA GLU A 58 -13.61 -1.44 6.77
C GLU A 58 -13.34 -1.44 8.29
N ASP A 59 -12.09 -1.73 8.66
CA ASP A 59 -11.61 -1.81 10.04
C ASP A 59 -12.27 -2.92 10.91
N ILE A 60 -13.07 -3.82 10.31
CA ILE A 60 -13.67 -4.97 10.97
C ILE A 60 -12.92 -6.25 10.61
N GLU A 61 -12.64 -7.08 11.61
CA GLU A 61 -11.88 -8.32 11.45
C GLU A 61 -12.77 -9.54 11.15
N TYR A 62 -12.30 -10.36 10.21
CA TYR A 62 -12.96 -11.60 9.78
C TYR A 62 -11.93 -12.71 9.61
N ILE A 63 -12.39 -13.96 9.77
CA ILE A 63 -11.60 -15.15 9.44
C ILE A 63 -12.33 -15.91 8.34
N PHE A 64 -11.60 -16.22 7.28
CA PHE A 64 -12.09 -17.02 6.16
C PHE A 64 -11.23 -18.26 5.97
N GLU A 65 -11.89 -19.35 5.59
CA GLU A 65 -11.27 -20.63 5.31
C GLU A 65 -11.52 -21.00 3.84
N THR A 66 -10.94 -22.11 3.43
CA THR A 66 -11.08 -22.64 2.07
C THR A 66 -12.55 -22.76 1.65
N GLY A 67 -12.85 -22.40 0.40
CA GLY A 67 -14.20 -22.43 -0.16
C GLY A 67 -15.02 -21.16 0.10
N LYS A 68 -14.45 -20.14 0.78
CA LYS A 68 -15.11 -18.85 0.99
C LYS A 68 -14.77 -17.85 -0.12
N THR A 69 -15.75 -17.00 -0.40
CA THR A 69 -15.66 -15.91 -1.36
C THR A 69 -15.72 -14.57 -0.63
N LEU A 70 -14.85 -13.65 -1.01
CA LEU A 70 -14.83 -12.26 -0.59
C LEU A 70 -15.13 -11.40 -1.80
N ARG A 71 -15.92 -10.35 -1.62
CA ARG A 71 -16.19 -9.37 -2.67
C ARG A 71 -15.95 -7.98 -2.11
N PHE A 72 -15.20 -7.19 -2.85
CA PHE A 72 -14.89 -5.81 -2.50
C PHE A 72 -15.43 -4.91 -3.62
N GLU A 73 -16.33 -4.01 -3.24
CA GLU A 73 -16.77 -2.92 -4.10
C GLU A 73 -15.72 -1.80 -4.08
N PRO A 74 -15.69 -0.92 -5.10
CA PRO A 74 -14.82 0.24 -5.10
C PRO A 74 -14.96 1.07 -3.81
N GLY A 75 -13.83 1.54 -3.29
CA GLY A 75 -13.72 2.31 -2.04
C GLY A 75 -13.62 1.47 -0.77
N ILE A 76 -13.86 0.15 -0.82
CA ILE A 76 -13.78 -0.73 0.36
C ILE A 76 -12.32 -1.00 0.72
N LYS A 77 -11.93 -0.52 1.90
CA LYS A 77 -10.61 -0.77 2.46
C LYS A 77 -10.53 -2.20 2.97
N HIS A 78 -9.49 -2.90 2.55
CA HIS A 78 -9.29 -4.26 2.97
C HIS A 78 -7.80 -4.63 3.07
N ARG A 79 -7.52 -5.63 3.91
CA ARG A 79 -6.21 -6.27 4.07
C ARG A 79 -6.41 -7.77 4.23
N ILE A 80 -5.50 -8.54 3.66
CA ILE A 80 -5.48 -9.99 3.78
C ILE A 80 -4.17 -10.41 4.43
N GLU A 81 -4.27 -11.15 5.52
CA GLU A 81 -3.17 -11.82 6.21
C GLU A 81 -3.39 -13.33 6.16
N ALA A 82 -2.34 -14.07 5.84
CA ALA A 82 -2.39 -15.52 5.77
C ALA A 82 -2.01 -16.13 7.13
N LEU A 83 -2.97 -16.75 7.82
CA LEU A 83 -2.72 -17.44 9.11
C LEU A 83 -1.98 -18.77 8.91
N GLU A 84 -2.08 -19.32 7.70
CA GLU A 84 -1.28 -20.41 7.15
C GLU A 84 -0.98 -20.12 5.67
N ALA A 85 -0.06 -20.86 5.05
CA ALA A 85 0.23 -20.66 3.62
C ALA A 85 -1.06 -20.81 2.80
N SER A 86 -1.45 -19.73 2.13
CA SER A 86 -2.79 -19.58 1.55
C SER A 86 -2.71 -19.24 0.07
N ILE A 87 -3.67 -19.76 -0.69
CA ILE A 87 -3.81 -19.51 -2.12
C ILE A 87 -5.19 -18.90 -2.35
N LEU A 88 -5.21 -17.72 -2.96
CA LEU A 88 -6.43 -17.05 -3.37
C LEU A 88 -6.44 -16.89 -4.89
N VAL A 89 -7.62 -17.01 -5.49
CA VAL A 89 -7.86 -16.54 -6.86
C VAL A 89 -8.65 -15.25 -6.79
N GLU A 90 -8.17 -14.25 -7.50
CA GLU A 90 -8.81 -12.95 -7.71
C GLU A 90 -9.34 -12.88 -9.14
N VAL A 91 -10.57 -12.38 -9.28
CA VAL A 91 -11.12 -11.86 -10.53
C VAL A 91 -11.57 -10.44 -10.27
N SER A 92 -11.10 -9.50 -11.07
CA SER A 92 -11.36 -8.08 -10.86
C SER A 92 -11.54 -7.31 -12.17
N THR A 93 -12.25 -6.17 -12.09
CA THR A 93 -12.20 -5.16 -13.14
C THR A 93 -10.84 -4.48 -13.16
N ILE A 94 -10.54 -3.70 -14.20
CA ILE A 94 -9.21 -3.13 -14.38
C ILE A 94 -9.07 -1.83 -13.63
N GLU A 95 -7.98 -1.71 -12.89
CA GLU A 95 -7.45 -0.46 -12.36
C GLU A 95 -5.93 -0.64 -12.22
N GLU A 96 -5.17 0.36 -12.64
CA GLU A 96 -3.70 0.30 -12.64
C GLU A 96 -3.09 0.49 -11.25
N VAL A 97 -3.74 1.29 -10.40
CA VAL A 97 -3.19 1.75 -9.13
C VAL A 97 -4.22 1.58 -8.02
N SER A 98 -3.78 1.06 -6.87
CA SER A 98 -4.55 1.12 -5.63
C SER A 98 -3.97 2.16 -4.68
N THR A 99 -4.79 2.65 -3.76
CA THR A 99 -4.36 3.57 -2.70
C THR A 99 -4.08 2.80 -1.41
N ARG A 100 -2.82 2.83 -0.96
CA ARG A 100 -2.38 2.19 0.29
C ARG A 100 -2.54 3.11 1.49
N VAL A 101 -3.28 2.62 2.48
CA VAL A 101 -3.47 3.27 3.79
C VAL A 101 -2.36 2.86 4.75
N GLU A 102 -2.01 1.57 4.78
CA GLU A 102 -0.91 1.05 5.60
C GLU A 102 -0.14 -0.05 4.86
N ASP A 103 1.19 -0.03 4.98
CA ASP A 103 2.06 -1.02 4.34
C ASP A 103 3.28 -1.35 5.21
N ASP A 104 3.51 -2.64 5.43
CA ASP A 104 4.65 -3.13 6.23
C ASP A 104 6.00 -2.96 5.54
N PHE A 105 6.00 -2.63 4.25
CA PHE A 105 7.19 -2.59 3.40
C PHE A 105 7.56 -1.16 2.98
N GLY A 106 6.94 -0.15 3.61
CA GLY A 106 7.28 1.25 3.38
C GLY A 106 6.67 1.87 2.12
N ARG A 107 5.71 1.20 1.46
CA ARG A 107 5.03 1.68 0.24
C ARG A 107 3.69 2.30 0.65
N ILE A 108 3.72 3.55 1.13
CA ILE A 108 2.48 4.29 1.39
C ILE A 108 2.28 5.30 0.27
N ASP A 109 1.08 5.31 -0.30
CA ASP A 109 0.69 6.27 -1.31
C ASP A 109 0.33 7.58 -0.60
N PHE A 110 1.34 8.40 -0.31
CA PHE A 110 1.09 9.75 0.18
C PHE A 110 0.45 10.56 -0.94
N GLY A 111 -0.87 10.69 -0.90
CA GLY A 111 -1.53 11.79 -1.58
C GLY A 111 -0.88 13.09 -1.13
N CYS A 112 -0.46 13.94 -2.07
CA CYS A 112 -0.13 15.33 -1.77
C CYS A 112 -1.39 16.02 -1.25
N ILE A 113 -1.73 15.83 0.02
CA ILE A 113 -2.80 16.53 0.69
C ILE A 113 -2.28 17.93 0.99
N PHE A 114 -2.64 18.87 0.11
CA PHE A 114 -2.50 20.32 0.27
C PHE A 114 -1.15 20.82 0.81
N ALA A 115 -0.29 21.30 -0.11
CA ALA A 115 0.72 22.28 0.25
C ALA A 115 0.02 23.62 0.57
N GLU A 116 -0.35 23.85 1.82
CA GLU A 116 -0.78 25.19 2.24
C GLU A 116 0.43 26.15 2.19
N LYS A 117 0.32 27.17 1.32
CA LYS A 117 1.29 28.25 1.19
C LYS A 117 1.22 29.16 2.43
N ARG A 118 2.06 28.91 3.45
CA ARG A 118 2.23 29.87 4.56
C ARG A 118 3.64 30.51 4.55
N GLY A 119 3.72 31.68 3.89
CA GLY A 119 4.73 32.78 4.04
C GLY A 119 6.13 32.55 3.43
N ASN A 120 6.92 33.53 2.96
CA ASN A 120 6.83 35.00 2.76
C ASN A 120 7.76 35.38 1.56
N ARG A 121 7.64 36.58 0.97
CA ARG A 121 8.18 37.01 -0.35
C ARG A 121 9.70 36.82 -0.62
N ASN A 122 10.50 36.37 0.34
CA ASN A 122 11.97 36.35 0.26
C ASN A 122 12.63 34.96 0.43
N ASN A 123 11.89 33.92 0.82
CA ASN A 123 12.39 32.53 0.88
C ASN A 123 11.37 31.68 0.13
N GLY A 124 11.77 31.07 -0.99
CA GLY A 124 10.90 30.31 -1.88
C GLY A 124 9.98 29.28 -1.19
N PRO A 125 8.96 28.78 -1.90
CA PRO A 125 7.89 27.98 -1.31
C PRO A 125 8.42 26.80 -0.50
N VAL A 126 8.00 26.72 0.76
CA VAL A 126 8.34 25.61 1.65
C VAL A 126 7.20 24.59 1.63
N PHE A 127 7.49 23.37 1.18
CA PHE A 127 6.55 22.27 1.13
C PHE A 127 6.75 21.39 2.36
N TYR A 128 5.74 21.29 3.22
CA TYR A 128 5.76 20.38 4.35
C TYR A 128 4.83 19.20 4.06
N CYS A 129 5.41 18.00 3.99
CA CYS A 129 4.62 16.79 4.15
C CYS A 129 4.35 16.60 5.64
N ARG A 130 3.08 16.67 6.06
CA ARG A 130 2.68 16.35 7.44
C ARG A 130 2.89 14.85 7.65
N LYS A 131 4.03 14.47 8.21
CA LYS A 131 4.22 13.13 8.79
C LYS A 131 3.32 12.97 10.01
N PRO A 132 2.63 11.83 10.17
CA PRO A 132 2.38 11.26 11.49
C PRO A 132 3.66 10.59 12.03
N SER A 133 3.68 10.40 13.34
CA SER A 133 4.79 9.95 14.16
C SER A 133 5.37 8.56 13.85
N ARG A 134 6.52 8.29 14.49
CA ARG A 134 7.44 7.16 14.37
C ARG A 134 6.86 5.76 14.70
N VAL A 135 6.04 5.21 13.81
CA VAL A 135 6.11 3.78 13.42
C VAL A 135 6.65 3.72 11.98
N ASP A 136 7.82 4.36 11.88
CA ASP A 136 8.88 4.33 10.87
C ASP A 136 8.55 4.35 9.37
N GLN A 137 8.36 5.56 8.84
CA GLN A 137 8.92 5.91 7.52
C GLN A 137 9.85 7.11 7.63
N ILE A 138 11.10 6.83 7.99
CA ILE A 138 12.23 7.76 7.83
C ILE A 138 13.05 7.28 6.63
N ARG A 139 12.77 7.86 5.45
CA ARG A 139 13.78 8.36 4.50
C ARG A 139 13.09 9.02 3.29
N LEU A 140 13.46 10.28 3.08
CA LEU A 140 13.50 11.00 1.80
C LEU A 140 12.20 11.21 1.01
N CYS A 141 11.76 12.48 0.99
CA CYS A 141 11.35 13.12 -0.27
C CYS A 141 11.69 14.61 -0.19
N VAL A 142 12.90 14.97 -0.63
CA VAL A 142 13.21 16.36 -0.99
C VAL A 142 13.05 16.45 -2.50
N ARG A 143 11.91 17.02 -2.95
CA ARG A 143 11.67 17.68 -4.25
C ARG A 143 10.17 18.04 -4.33
N LYS A 144 9.72 19.20 -4.81
CA LYS A 144 10.29 20.29 -5.63
C LYS A 144 9.49 21.57 -5.33
N CYS A 145 10.19 22.70 -5.20
CA CYS A 145 9.98 23.99 -5.89
C CYS A 145 10.59 25.10 -5.02
N GLY A 146 11.35 26.02 -5.59
CA GLY A 146 11.76 27.24 -4.90
C GLY A 146 13.24 27.31 -4.54
N ASP A 147 13.61 27.04 -3.29
CA ASP A 147 14.95 27.37 -2.77
C ASP A 147 15.55 26.26 -1.90
N PHE A 148 16.89 26.10 -2.01
CA PHE A 148 17.68 25.00 -1.44
C PHE A 148 18.21 25.35 -0.05
N GLN A 149 18.05 24.47 0.95
CA GLN A 149 18.72 24.62 2.25
C GLN A 149 20.07 23.86 2.25
N PRO A 150 21.17 24.45 2.75
CA PRO A 150 22.47 23.78 2.73
C PRO A 150 22.53 22.54 3.64
N ARG A 151 23.15 21.49 3.10
CA ARG A 151 23.31 20.16 3.70
C ARG A 151 23.86 20.18 5.14
N GLU A 152 24.73 21.13 5.47
CA GLU A 152 25.39 21.23 6.78
C GLU A 152 24.42 21.54 7.93
N GLN A 153 23.32 22.27 7.68
CA GLN A 153 22.29 22.49 8.71
C GLN A 153 21.46 21.23 8.97
N LEU A 154 21.22 20.42 7.92
CA LEU A 154 20.50 19.15 8.03
C LEU A 154 21.34 18.09 8.76
N GLU A 155 22.67 18.08 8.57
CA GLU A 155 23.59 17.15 9.23
C GLU A 155 23.83 17.49 10.72
N ARG A 156 23.87 18.78 11.11
CA ARG A 156 23.94 19.18 12.53
C ARG A 156 22.71 18.77 13.34
N ALA A 157 21.52 18.89 12.74
CA ALA A 157 20.28 18.48 13.40
C ALA A 157 20.16 16.95 13.57
N ALA A 158 20.73 16.17 12.63
CA ALA A 158 20.73 14.71 12.71
C ALA A 158 21.73 14.15 13.75
N GLN A 159 22.77 14.90 14.12
CA GLN A 159 23.80 14.46 15.08
C GLN A 159 23.36 14.54 16.55
N CYS A 160 22.29 15.26 16.90
CA CYS A 160 21.78 15.31 18.30
C CYS A 160 21.08 14.03 18.78
N PHE A 161 20.93 12.99 17.92
CA PHE A 161 20.27 11.72 18.26
C PHE A 161 21.21 10.50 18.26
N LYS A 162 22.52 10.72 18.45
CA LYS A 162 23.42 9.66 18.93
C LYS A 162 23.68 9.88 20.42
N GLY A 163 22.79 9.33 21.23
CA GLY A 163 22.85 9.24 22.70
C GLY A 163 21.83 8.21 23.15
#